data_AF-A0AAW1BIS3-F1
#
_entry.id   AF-A0AAW1BIS3-F1
#
_cell.length_a   1.000
_cell.length_b   1.000
_cell.length_c   1.000
_cell.angle_alpha   90.00
_cell.angle_beta   90.00
_cell.angle_gamma   90.00
#
_symmetry.space_group_name_H-M   'P 1'
#
loop_
_entity.id
_entity.type
_entity.pdbx_description
1 polymer ?
#
loop_
_entity_poly.entity_id
_entity_poly.type
_entity_poly.pdbx_seq_one_letter_code
_entity_poly.pdbx_strand_id
1 'polypeptide(L)'
;MVECNGTYSPCQESYYGTPYDPFVKTNKQKKTTIPKRTRVPSRALAWAHHHLSTFFRLPPVLEADFLHQLLEREKGNASWRKLTPFPLRAGRSEWNRRSFSSAQLRCRPLCAVLAWLAVANPRRSGGCPALPSSALSGRGPGRKEGGRALAPEVAELVTSLEKSPLAASQSCPLNESWTSLGSFSFQTTNCFTVHLMENVTSALPAGAVAAVLKPSTELPKGSSTVHGYDFDHGLDYHALLQSYLNTGFQATSFGQAVNEINRMIEAKLTPLGEDEGNHADLNPCARRLTSCTIFLGFTSNLISSGVRETIRYLVQHNMVDVLVTTAGGVEEDLIKCLAPTYIGDFSLQGKELRQNGINRIGNLLVPNDNYCKFEDWLMPILDQMVTEQDTEGMKWTPSKLIARLGKEINNPESVCYWAQKNNIPVLSPAITDGSLGDMIFFHSYKKPGLVLDIVEDLKLINTQAIFARKTGMIILGGGLVKHHIANANLMRNGADFSVYVNTAQEFDGSDSGARPDEAVSWGKIRMDAKPVKVYADASLVFPLLVAETFAQKPNAFVQGKKND
;
A
#
# COMPACT_ATOMS: atom_id res chain seq x y z
N MET A 1 64.09 -44.88 25.30
CA MET A 1 63.97 -45.67 26.53
C MET A 1 62.48 -45.95 26.71
N VAL A 2 62.08 -47.19 27.06
CA VAL A 2 60.67 -47.60 27.33
C VAL A 2 59.78 -47.49 26.07
N GLU A 3 59.44 -48.51 25.27
CA GLU A 3 58.95 -49.90 25.52
C GLU A 3 57.60 -49.93 26.26
N CYS A 4 56.57 -50.71 25.93
CA CYS A 4 56.42 -52.00 25.21
C CYS A 4 55.31 -51.91 24.12
N ASN A 5 55.43 -52.56 22.95
CA ASN A 5 55.16 -54.00 22.61
C ASN A 5 53.70 -54.46 22.79
N GLY A 6 53.11 -55.06 21.73
CA GLY A 6 51.73 -55.56 21.71
C GLY A 6 51.21 -56.06 20.33
N THR A 7 51.85 -57.08 19.74
CA THR A 7 51.41 -57.72 18.47
C THR A 7 50.35 -58.81 18.69
N TYR A 8 49.35 -58.94 17.80
CA TYR A 8 49.05 -60.17 17.02
C TYR A 8 47.86 -59.95 16.05
N SER A 9 47.61 -60.91 15.14
CA SER A 9 46.58 -60.88 14.07
C SER A 9 45.94 -62.29 13.89
N PRO A 10 45.24 -62.68 12.79
CA PRO A 10 43.78 -62.65 12.70
C PRO A 10 43.09 -64.02 12.44
N CYS A 11 41.76 -64.07 12.63
CA CYS A 11 40.81 -65.03 12.02
C CYS A 11 39.56 -64.21 11.61
N GLN A 12 38.91 -64.31 10.44
CA GLN A 12 38.40 -65.46 9.64
C GLN A 12 37.20 -66.20 10.26
N GLU A 13 36.01 -65.92 9.73
CA GLU A 13 34.95 -66.83 9.20
C GLU A 13 33.64 -65.99 9.06
N SER A 14 33.26 -65.53 7.87
CA SER A 14 32.59 -66.23 6.76
C SER A 14 31.07 -66.50 6.96
N TYR A 15 30.22 -65.87 6.14
CA TYR A 15 29.03 -66.51 5.56
C TYR A 15 28.64 -65.83 4.23
N TYR A 16 28.05 -66.60 3.31
CA TYR A 16 27.72 -66.19 1.93
C TYR A 16 26.30 -65.61 1.80
N GLY A 17 26.10 -64.73 0.81
CA GLY A 17 24.76 -64.27 0.39
C GLY A 17 24.81 -63.18 -0.69
N THR A 18 24.81 -63.57 -1.98
CA THR A 18 24.75 -62.64 -3.13
C THR A 18 23.58 -63.05 -4.08
N PRO A 19 23.38 -62.45 -5.27
CA PRO A 19 22.20 -61.63 -5.52
C PRO A 19 21.16 -62.28 -6.45
N TYR A 20 20.00 -61.64 -6.59
CA TYR A 20 18.92 -62.02 -7.52
C TYR A 20 18.75 -61.00 -8.65
N ASP A 21 18.90 -61.47 -9.90
CA ASP A 21 18.26 -60.93 -11.10
C ASP A 21 18.12 -62.09 -12.14
N PRO A 22 17.64 -61.90 -13.39
CA PRO A 22 16.31 -62.34 -13.77
C PRO A 22 16.29 -63.59 -14.67
N PHE A 23 15.11 -64.20 -14.86
CA PHE A 23 14.94 -65.30 -15.81
C PHE A 23 13.71 -65.16 -16.72
N VAL A 24 13.91 -65.48 -18.00
CA VAL A 24 12.91 -65.45 -19.09
C VAL A 24 12.69 -66.87 -19.63
N LYS A 25 11.43 -67.25 -19.94
CA LYS A 25 11.10 -68.31 -20.94
C LYS A 25 9.60 -68.37 -21.34
N THR A 26 9.34 -68.08 -22.63
CA THR A 26 8.52 -68.80 -23.65
C THR A 26 7.51 -69.91 -23.20
N ASN A 27 6.36 -70.20 -23.85
CA ASN A 27 5.94 -70.05 -25.27
C ASN A 27 4.42 -70.37 -25.57
N LYS A 28 3.98 -70.15 -26.83
CA LYS A 28 2.87 -70.80 -27.62
C LYS A 28 1.35 -70.45 -27.47
N GLN A 29 0.90 -69.57 -28.39
CA GLN A 29 -0.20 -69.72 -29.40
C GLN A 29 -1.58 -70.39 -29.13
N LYS A 30 -2.68 -69.62 -29.36
CA LYS A 30 -3.76 -69.76 -30.41
C LYS A 30 -4.85 -68.67 -30.17
N LYS A 31 -5.41 -67.84 -31.07
CA LYS A 31 -5.95 -67.85 -32.47
C LYS A 31 -7.50 -68.00 -32.58
N THR A 32 -8.24 -66.87 -32.74
CA THR A 32 -9.56 -66.65 -33.42
C THR A 32 -9.96 -65.17 -33.30
N THR A 33 -9.88 -64.28 -34.31
CA THR A 33 -10.77 -64.00 -35.49
C THR A 33 -12.01 -63.10 -35.28
N ILE A 34 -11.80 -61.77 -35.34
CA ILE A 34 -12.31 -60.80 -36.35
C ILE A 34 -13.71 -61.05 -36.99
N PRO A 35 -14.63 -60.05 -36.98
CA PRO A 35 -14.93 -59.29 -38.21
C PRO A 35 -14.73 -57.75 -38.13
N LYS A 36 -14.57 -57.10 -39.30
CA LYS A 36 -14.54 -55.63 -39.52
C LYS A 36 -15.77 -55.18 -40.34
N ARG A 37 -16.14 -53.88 -40.30
CA ARG A 37 -16.74 -53.05 -41.38
C ARG A 37 -16.75 -51.57 -40.93
N THR A 38 -15.91 -50.66 -41.43
CA THR A 38 -15.93 -49.85 -42.68
C THR A 38 -16.94 -48.68 -42.74
N ARG A 39 -16.44 -47.43 -42.60
CA ARG A 39 -16.31 -46.36 -43.64
C ARG A 39 -17.31 -46.41 -44.84
N VAL A 40 -17.83 -45.31 -45.44
CA VAL A 40 -17.36 -43.90 -45.57
C VAL A 40 -18.53 -42.85 -45.41
N PRO A 41 -18.74 -41.70 -46.15
CA PRO A 41 -19.05 -40.40 -45.48
C PRO A 41 -20.37 -39.69 -45.88
N SER A 42 -20.59 -38.48 -45.32
CA SER A 42 -21.12 -37.35 -46.12
C SER A 42 -20.66 -35.99 -45.54
N ARG A 43 -20.57 -34.97 -46.41
CA ARG A 43 -20.35 -33.56 -46.09
C ARG A 43 -21.27 -32.74 -47.01
N ALA A 44 -21.68 -31.55 -46.56
CA ALA A 44 -22.47 -30.54 -47.28
C ALA A 44 -23.96 -30.83 -47.57
N LEU A 45 -24.83 -29.98 -47.01
CA LEU A 45 -25.86 -29.23 -47.75
C LEU A 45 -26.33 -28.01 -46.91
N ALA A 46 -26.40 -26.84 -47.57
CA ALA A 46 -27.07 -25.56 -47.26
C ALA A 46 -27.34 -25.15 -45.77
N TRP A 47 -27.04 -23.94 -45.28
CA TRP A 47 -26.98 -22.59 -45.89
C TRP A 47 -28.31 -22.09 -46.49
N ALA A 48 -29.29 -21.78 -45.63
CA ALA A 48 -30.31 -20.74 -45.88
C ALA A 48 -31.08 -20.39 -44.59
N HIS A 49 -30.72 -19.28 -43.92
CA HIS A 49 -31.65 -18.19 -43.63
C HIS A 49 -30.89 -17.03 -42.97
N HIS A 50 -30.98 -15.85 -43.58
CA HIS A 50 -30.32 -14.62 -43.13
C HIS A 50 -31.37 -13.51 -43.00
N HIS A 51 -31.08 -12.52 -42.15
CA HIS A 51 -31.72 -11.20 -42.05
C HIS A 51 -33.11 -11.02 -41.37
N LEU A 52 -33.23 -9.79 -40.83
CA LEU A 52 -34.42 -9.00 -40.51
C LEU A 52 -35.29 -9.37 -39.30
N SER A 53 -34.86 -8.86 -38.12
CA SER A 53 -35.67 -7.86 -37.39
C SER A 53 -34.83 -7.04 -36.38
N THR A 54 -34.28 -5.91 -36.81
CA THR A 54 -33.97 -4.79 -35.89
C THR A 54 -35.25 -4.01 -35.62
N PHE A 55 -35.56 -3.68 -34.36
CA PHE A 55 -35.93 -2.31 -33.91
C PHE A 55 -36.27 -2.25 -32.41
N PHE A 56 -36.11 -1.04 -31.84
CA PHE A 56 -36.55 -0.53 -30.53
C PHE A 56 -36.35 -1.35 -29.25
N ARG A 57 -35.43 -0.83 -28.41
CA ARG A 57 -35.54 -0.90 -26.95
C ARG A 57 -36.73 -0.03 -26.47
N LEU A 58 -37.52 -0.51 -25.53
CA LEU A 58 -38.16 0.27 -24.44
C LEU A 58 -38.33 -0.65 -23.21
N PRO A 59 -38.29 -0.13 -21.96
CA PRO A 59 -38.25 -0.97 -20.76
C PRO A 59 -39.61 -1.09 -20.03
N PRO A 60 -39.85 -2.18 -19.29
CA PRO A 60 -40.74 -2.19 -18.12
C PRO A 60 -40.00 -1.64 -16.89
N VAL A 61 -40.72 -0.93 -16.01
CA VAL A 61 -40.20 -0.36 -14.76
C VAL A 61 -41.10 -0.79 -13.60
N LEU A 62 -40.46 -1.37 -12.56
CA LEU A 62 -40.99 -1.65 -11.21
C LEU A 62 -42.21 -2.59 -11.08
N GLU A 63 -42.32 -3.18 -9.88
CA GLU A 63 -43.45 -3.95 -9.32
C GLU A 63 -43.90 -5.22 -10.10
N ALA A 64 -43.96 -6.42 -9.52
CA ALA A 64 -43.88 -6.83 -8.10
C ALA A 64 -43.32 -8.26 -7.95
N ASP A 65 -42.83 -8.61 -6.76
CA ASP A 65 -43.54 -9.58 -5.90
C ASP A 65 -42.91 -9.72 -4.51
N PHE A 66 -43.64 -9.27 -3.48
CA PHE A 66 -43.21 -9.27 -2.08
C PHE A 66 -43.68 -10.54 -1.35
N LEU A 67 -43.44 -11.73 -1.92
CA LEU A 67 -44.21 -12.92 -1.50
C LEU A 67 -43.48 -14.28 -1.60
N HIS A 68 -42.22 -14.38 -1.13
CA HIS A 68 -41.56 -15.71 -1.04
C HIS A 68 -40.57 -15.96 0.14
N GLN A 69 -40.73 -15.29 1.29
CA GLN A 69 -40.00 -15.60 2.54
C GLN A 69 -40.89 -15.68 3.79
N LEU A 70 -41.98 -16.45 3.75
CA LEU A 70 -42.83 -16.69 4.93
C LEU A 70 -43.44 -18.10 5.01
N LEU A 71 -42.79 -19.12 4.42
CA LEU A 71 -43.25 -20.51 4.44
C LEU A 71 -42.10 -21.53 4.47
N GLU A 72 -41.21 -21.49 5.47
CA GLU A 72 -40.43 -22.69 5.86
C GLU A 72 -39.92 -22.67 7.32
N ARG A 73 -40.87 -22.72 8.26
CA ARG A 73 -40.63 -23.24 9.62
C ARG A 73 -41.82 -24.13 10.02
N GLU A 74 -41.53 -25.14 10.85
CA GLU A 74 -42.44 -26.16 11.39
C GLU A 74 -42.80 -27.37 10.50
N LYS A 75 -41.87 -28.34 10.46
CA LYS A 75 -42.04 -29.81 10.39
C LYS A 75 -40.63 -30.43 10.52
N GLY A 76 -40.34 -31.40 11.39
CA GLY A 76 -41.09 -31.98 12.51
C GLY A 76 -40.16 -32.90 13.33
N ASN A 77 -40.53 -33.24 14.57
CA ASN A 77 -39.69 -34.09 15.46
C ASN A 77 -39.62 -35.56 14.99
N ALA A 78 -38.43 -36.17 15.08
CA ALA A 78 -38.26 -37.60 15.39
C ALA A 78 -36.88 -37.86 16.01
N SER A 79 -36.80 -38.79 16.97
CA SER A 79 -35.59 -39.08 17.75
C SER A 79 -35.17 -40.54 17.63
N TRP A 80 -33.87 -40.82 17.76
CA TRP A 80 -33.39 -42.12 18.29
C TRP A 80 -32.28 -41.94 19.34
N ARG A 81 -32.36 -42.75 20.40
CA ARG A 81 -31.38 -42.87 21.50
C ARG A 81 -30.86 -44.33 21.55
N LYS A 82 -29.69 -44.52 22.20
CA LYS A 82 -29.15 -45.71 22.93
C LYS A 82 -27.65 -45.89 22.59
N LEU A 83 -26.74 -46.33 23.47
CA LEU A 83 -26.75 -46.53 24.93
C LEU A 83 -25.28 -46.52 25.48
N THR A 84 -25.11 -46.53 26.80
CA THR A 84 -23.83 -46.52 27.58
C THR A 84 -23.43 -47.98 28.00
N PRO A 85 -22.47 -48.32 28.95
CA PRO A 85 -21.59 -47.51 29.83
C PRO A 85 -20.14 -48.02 30.20
N PHE A 86 -19.28 -47.11 30.72
CA PHE A 86 -18.31 -47.27 31.87
C PHE A 86 -17.07 -48.23 31.79
N PRO A 87 -16.04 -48.16 32.70
CA PRO A 87 -15.38 -46.99 33.35
C PRO A 87 -13.85 -47.13 33.73
N LEU A 88 -13.30 -46.11 34.44
CA LEU A 88 -12.07 -46.09 35.31
C LEU A 88 -10.67 -46.18 34.62
N ARG A 89 -9.55 -45.60 35.11
CA ARG A 89 -9.11 -44.80 36.30
C ARG A 89 -8.13 -43.70 35.80
N ALA A 90 -8.24 -42.41 36.13
CA ALA A 90 -7.90 -41.68 37.37
C ALA A 90 -6.47 -41.05 37.43
N GLY A 91 -6.42 -39.70 37.42
CA GLY A 91 -5.24 -38.84 37.63
C GLY A 91 -5.67 -37.37 37.81
N ARG A 92 -4.95 -36.55 38.60
CA ARG A 92 -5.33 -35.15 39.01
C ARG A 92 -4.49 -34.11 38.24
N SER A 93 -4.76 -32.79 38.16
CA SER A 93 -5.72 -31.85 38.80
C SER A 93 -6.05 -30.70 37.79
N GLU A 94 -7.24 -30.06 37.73
CA GLU A 94 -7.76 -29.00 38.63
C GLU A 94 -6.79 -27.79 38.71
N TRP A 95 -7.07 -26.52 38.34
CA TRP A 95 -8.25 -25.60 38.37
C TRP A 95 -8.19 -24.58 37.19
N ASN A 96 -9.18 -23.74 36.81
CA ASN A 96 -10.66 -23.75 36.90
C ASN A 96 -11.22 -22.60 35.98
N ARG A 97 -12.39 -22.76 35.35
CA ARG A 97 -13.14 -21.67 34.66
C ARG A 97 -14.54 -21.55 35.29
N ARG A 98 -15.04 -20.33 35.49
CA ARG A 98 -16.47 -20.06 35.76
C ARG A 98 -17.03 -19.02 34.79
N SER A 99 -18.34 -19.08 34.58
CA SER A 99 -19.11 -18.31 33.58
C SER A 99 -20.57 -18.18 34.03
N PHE A 100 -21.42 -17.56 33.18
CA PHE A 100 -22.84 -17.19 33.40
C PHE A 100 -23.04 -15.92 34.26
N SER A 101 -24.10 -15.13 34.06
CA SER A 101 -25.40 -15.44 33.41
C SER A 101 -25.98 -14.35 32.47
N SER A 102 -27.02 -14.74 31.72
CA SER A 102 -27.97 -13.91 30.95
C SER A 102 -29.08 -13.32 31.87
N ALA A 103 -30.04 -12.47 31.48
CA ALA A 103 -30.56 -11.98 30.18
C ALA A 103 -30.90 -10.45 30.29
N GLN A 104 -31.66 -9.72 29.43
CA GLN A 104 -32.90 -9.99 28.68
C GLN A 104 -33.16 -8.89 27.60
N LEU A 105 -34.21 -9.02 26.76
CA LEU A 105 -34.49 -8.16 25.58
C LEU A 105 -35.32 -6.89 25.88
N ARG A 106 -35.19 -5.85 25.02
CA ARG A 106 -36.34 -5.19 24.31
C ARG A 106 -35.94 -4.15 23.22
N CYS A 107 -36.54 -4.35 22.02
CA CYS A 107 -37.03 -3.43 20.96
C CYS A 107 -36.31 -2.13 20.48
N ARG A 108 -36.37 -1.96 19.15
CA ARG A 108 -36.12 -0.76 18.29
C ARG A 108 -37.32 0.24 18.33
N PRO A 109 -37.26 1.51 17.83
CA PRO A 109 -36.75 2.01 16.52
C PRO A 109 -35.57 3.01 16.62
N LEU A 110 -34.73 3.30 15.60
CA LEU A 110 -34.87 3.42 14.12
C LEU A 110 -35.34 4.82 13.67
N CYS A 111 -34.37 5.71 13.38
CA CYS A 111 -34.53 6.95 12.61
C CYS A 111 -33.15 7.41 12.09
N ALA A 112 -33.10 8.45 11.23
CA ALA A 112 -31.91 9.08 10.63
C ALA A 112 -31.12 8.29 9.56
N VAL A 113 -31.76 8.11 8.39
CA VAL A 113 -31.11 8.10 7.06
C VAL A 113 -31.86 9.11 6.18
N LEU A 114 -31.22 9.63 5.12
CA LEU A 114 -31.67 10.70 4.19
C LEU A 114 -31.43 12.14 4.65
N ALA A 115 -30.30 12.73 4.21
CA ALA A 115 -30.09 14.19 4.15
C ALA A 115 -28.91 14.59 3.21
N TRP A 116 -28.85 14.10 1.97
CA TRP A 116 -27.87 14.60 0.97
C TRP A 116 -28.35 14.38 -0.47
N LEU A 117 -29.00 15.39 -1.08
CA LEU A 117 -29.13 15.64 -2.54
C LEU A 117 -30.10 16.81 -2.80
N ALA A 118 -29.59 18.03 -3.06
CA ALA A 118 -30.23 19.10 -3.87
C ALA A 118 -29.43 20.42 -3.80
N VAL A 119 -28.59 20.71 -4.80
CA VAL A 119 -28.03 22.07 -5.03
C VAL A 119 -28.04 22.39 -6.53
N ALA A 120 -29.20 22.86 -7.02
CA ALA A 120 -29.47 23.51 -8.32
C ALA A 120 -30.96 23.90 -8.33
N ASN A 121 -31.44 25.01 -8.91
CA ASN A 121 -30.81 26.24 -9.43
C ASN A 121 -31.85 27.40 -9.22
N PRO A 122 -31.65 28.67 -9.64
CA PRO A 122 -32.34 29.82 -9.04
C PRO A 122 -33.51 30.40 -9.87
N ARG A 123 -34.41 31.16 -9.21
CA ARG A 123 -34.88 32.54 -9.56
C ARG A 123 -36.31 32.88 -9.08
N ARG A 124 -36.43 34.12 -8.56
CA ARG A 124 -37.56 35.08 -8.61
C ARG A 124 -38.74 35.04 -7.60
N SER A 125 -39.01 36.27 -7.11
CA SER A 125 -40.30 36.90 -6.76
C SER A 125 -41.20 36.32 -5.66
N GLY A 126 -41.07 36.90 -4.46
CA GLY A 126 -42.03 37.94 -4.01
C GLY A 126 -43.19 37.54 -3.09
N GLY A 127 -43.47 38.40 -2.10
CA GLY A 127 -44.73 38.41 -1.34
C GLY A 127 -44.65 37.86 0.09
N CYS A 128 -44.69 38.76 1.08
CA CYS A 128 -45.26 38.45 2.40
C CYS A 128 -46.79 38.59 2.32
N PRO A 129 -47.57 37.94 3.20
CA PRO A 129 -48.01 38.68 4.38
C PRO A 129 -48.15 37.89 5.70
N ALA A 130 -47.92 38.61 6.80
CA ALA A 130 -48.59 38.58 8.12
C ALA A 130 -48.86 37.28 8.92
N LEU A 131 -48.66 37.41 10.25
CA LEU A 131 -49.06 36.49 11.33
C LEU A 131 -50.53 36.71 11.75
N PRO A 132 -51.06 35.90 12.68
CA PRO A 132 -51.37 36.48 14.01
C PRO A 132 -50.75 35.71 15.20
N SER A 133 -50.98 36.21 16.43
CA SER A 133 -50.09 36.02 17.60
C SER A 133 -50.77 35.58 18.92
N SER A 134 -50.04 34.84 19.76
CA SER A 134 -50.29 34.67 21.22
C SER A 134 -49.11 33.91 21.86
N ALA A 135 -48.69 34.06 23.12
CA ALA A 135 -48.90 35.09 24.16
C ALA A 135 -47.79 34.95 25.26
N LEU A 136 -47.70 35.89 26.21
CA LEU A 136 -46.62 35.95 27.23
C LEU A 136 -46.98 35.32 28.59
N SER A 137 -46.05 34.55 29.19
CA SER A 137 -45.71 34.47 30.63
C SER A 137 -44.81 33.25 30.93
N GLY A 138 -43.97 33.19 31.98
CA GLY A 138 -43.56 34.25 32.90
C GLY A 138 -43.49 33.83 34.38
N ARG A 139 -42.40 33.18 34.83
CA ARG A 139 -41.92 33.08 36.24
C ARG A 139 -40.61 32.29 36.38
N GLY A 140 -39.79 32.66 37.35
CA GLY A 140 -38.78 31.84 38.04
C GLY A 140 -38.87 32.14 39.54
N PRO A 141 -37.81 31.95 40.38
CA PRO A 141 -36.53 31.24 40.17
C PRO A 141 -36.24 30.17 41.26
N GLY A 142 -35.08 29.50 41.19
CA GLY A 142 -34.56 28.58 42.22
C GLY A 142 -33.02 28.49 42.18
N ARG A 143 -32.35 28.16 43.31
CA ARG A 143 -30.88 28.35 43.49
C ARG A 143 -30.27 27.32 44.47
N LYS A 144 -28.92 27.18 44.46
CA LYS A 144 -28.02 26.40 45.35
C LYS A 144 -27.82 24.91 44.93
N GLU A 145 -26.71 24.21 45.21
CA GLU A 145 -25.48 24.56 45.97
C GLU A 145 -24.22 23.73 45.58
N GLY A 146 -23.01 24.28 45.73
CA GLY A 146 -21.71 23.58 45.91
C GLY A 146 -21.10 22.79 44.72
N GLY A 147 -19.78 22.55 44.63
CA GLY A 147 -18.64 23.11 45.38
C GLY A 147 -17.38 22.21 45.41
N ARG A 148 -16.17 22.80 45.26
CA ARG A 148 -14.81 22.19 45.27
C ARG A 148 -14.37 21.44 43.99
N ALA A 149 -13.08 21.16 43.74
CA ALA A 149 -11.85 21.99 43.67
C ALA A 149 -10.59 21.07 43.57
N LEU A 150 -9.57 21.46 42.80
CA LEU A 150 -8.11 21.43 43.14
C LEU A 150 -7.19 21.64 41.90
N ALA A 151 -6.00 22.20 42.13
CA ALA A 151 -4.90 22.38 41.17
C ALA A 151 -3.55 22.58 41.93
N PRO A 152 -2.40 22.42 41.24
CA PRO A 152 -1.08 23.00 41.59
C PRO A 152 -0.50 23.87 40.43
N GLU A 153 0.72 24.45 40.40
CA GLU A 153 1.65 25.15 41.32
C GLU A 153 2.90 25.57 40.46
N VAL A 154 3.74 26.59 40.73
CA VAL A 154 3.60 27.89 41.42
C VAL A 154 4.80 28.78 41.00
N ALA A 155 4.64 30.08 40.74
CA ALA A 155 5.74 31.07 40.63
C ALA A 155 5.23 32.54 40.60
N GLU A 156 6.05 33.48 41.09
CA GLU A 156 5.72 34.93 41.25
C GLU A 156 6.69 35.84 40.45
N LEU A 157 6.32 37.11 40.22
CA LEU A 157 7.30 38.22 40.18
C LEU A 157 6.70 39.63 40.37
N VAL A 158 6.79 40.10 41.62
CA VAL A 158 7.03 41.46 42.18
C VAL A 158 6.64 42.76 41.41
N THR A 159 6.12 43.70 42.20
CA THR A 159 5.70 45.10 41.93
C THR A 159 6.77 46.10 41.45
N SER A 160 6.33 47.17 40.79
CA SER A 160 6.74 48.56 41.14
C SER A 160 5.64 49.59 40.81
N LEU A 161 5.58 50.70 41.56
CA LEU A 161 4.58 51.77 41.38
C LEU A 161 5.04 53.06 42.12
N GLU A 162 5.45 54.13 41.42
CA GLU A 162 5.68 55.44 42.06
C GLU A 162 5.54 56.67 41.12
N LYS A 163 4.83 57.68 41.67
CA LYS A 163 5.01 59.15 41.54
C LYS A 163 4.59 59.92 40.26
N SER A 164 4.19 61.16 40.55
CA SER A 164 3.48 62.16 39.72
C SER A 164 4.44 63.34 39.36
N PRO A 165 4.08 64.62 39.03
CA PRO A 165 2.78 65.31 39.08
C PRO A 165 2.44 66.34 37.94
N LEU A 166 1.23 66.92 38.05
CA LEU A 166 0.82 68.32 37.78
C LEU A 166 1.20 69.06 36.47
N ALA A 167 0.15 69.49 35.75
CA ALA A 167 0.06 70.83 35.14
C ALA A 167 -1.41 71.30 35.18
N ALA A 168 -1.66 72.60 35.29
CA ALA A 168 -3.01 73.18 35.33
C ALA A 168 -3.05 74.61 34.76
N SER A 169 -4.12 74.97 34.04
CA SER A 169 -4.46 76.38 33.76
C SER A 169 -5.90 76.60 33.27
N GLN A 170 -6.55 77.57 33.92
CA GLN A 170 -7.57 78.48 33.38
C GLN A 170 -8.95 77.94 32.96
N SER A 171 -9.90 78.88 32.79
CA SER A 171 -11.33 78.66 32.98
C SER A 171 -12.19 79.82 32.44
N CYS A 172 -13.49 79.54 32.27
CA CYS A 172 -14.59 80.53 32.16
C CYS A 172 -14.64 81.41 30.88
N PRO A 173 -15.78 82.12 30.62
CA PRO A 173 -16.99 82.23 31.45
C PRO A 173 -18.31 81.75 30.84
N LEU A 174 -19.27 81.65 31.76
CA LEU A 174 -20.72 81.50 31.61
C LEU A 174 -21.36 82.49 30.62
N ASN A 175 -22.59 82.17 30.22
CA ASN A 175 -23.69 83.16 30.26
C ASN A 175 -24.99 82.47 30.69
N GLU A 176 -25.89 83.19 31.36
CA GLU A 176 -27.03 82.61 32.10
C GLU A 176 -28.41 82.93 31.49
N SER A 177 -29.46 82.32 32.08
CA SER A 177 -30.88 82.75 32.06
C SER A 177 -31.67 82.56 30.75
N TRP A 178 -33.00 82.41 30.73
CA TRP A 178 -34.03 82.62 31.76
C TRP A 178 -34.96 81.41 32.01
N THR A 179 -35.74 81.51 33.08
CA THR A 179 -36.78 80.56 33.52
C THR A 179 -38.10 80.70 32.72
N SER A 180 -38.92 79.63 32.69
CA SER A 180 -40.34 79.75 33.07
C SER A 180 -41.04 78.40 33.30
N LEU A 181 -41.81 78.36 34.40
CA LEU A 181 -43.12 77.71 34.59
C LEU A 181 -43.49 76.48 33.74
N GLY A 182 -43.67 75.34 34.42
CA GLY A 182 -44.62 74.31 33.99
C GLY A 182 -45.92 74.36 34.81
N SER A 183 -47.06 74.07 34.19
CA SER A 183 -48.16 73.32 34.83
C SER A 183 -49.23 72.89 33.80
N PHE A 184 -49.88 71.76 34.11
CA PHE A 184 -50.81 71.02 33.29
C PHE A 184 -52.03 71.81 32.79
N SER A 185 -52.52 71.45 31.59
CA SER A 185 -53.95 71.35 31.32
C SER A 185 -54.25 70.09 30.49
N PHE A 186 -55.47 69.57 30.60
CA PHE A 186 -55.93 68.33 29.96
C PHE A 186 -56.51 68.63 28.57
N GLN A 187 -56.19 67.83 27.56
CA GLN A 187 -57.10 67.63 26.42
C GLN A 187 -56.91 66.27 25.74
N THR A 188 -58.02 65.71 25.25
CA THR A 188 -58.14 64.37 24.68
C THR A 188 -58.13 64.42 23.16
N THR A 189 -57.28 63.62 22.50
CA THR A 189 -57.49 63.25 21.10
C THR A 189 -56.78 61.94 20.76
N ASN A 190 -57.36 61.17 19.82
CA ASN A 190 -56.70 60.01 19.25
C ASN A 190 -55.41 60.43 18.54
N CYS A 191 -54.31 59.73 18.81
CA CYS A 191 -53.21 59.63 17.87
C CYS A 191 -52.96 58.15 17.61
N PHE A 192 -53.04 57.73 16.34
CA PHE A 192 -52.54 56.41 15.94
C PHE A 192 -51.03 56.43 16.13
N THR A 193 -50.52 55.81 17.19
CA THR A 193 -49.09 55.52 17.28
C THR A 193 -48.76 54.49 16.21
N VAL A 194 -48.39 54.99 15.03
CA VAL A 194 -47.84 54.21 13.92
C VAL A 194 -46.75 53.31 14.48
N HIS A 195 -46.72 52.05 14.04
CA HIS A 195 -45.55 51.20 14.26
C HIS A 195 -44.34 51.80 13.52
N LEU A 196 -43.65 52.72 14.19
CA LEU A 196 -42.21 52.69 14.18
C LEU A 196 -41.82 51.35 14.81
N MET A 197 -41.68 50.34 13.95
CA MET A 197 -40.73 49.27 14.21
C MET A 197 -39.38 50.00 14.33
N GLU A 198 -38.97 50.29 15.57
CA GLU A 198 -37.63 50.82 15.81
C GLU A 198 -36.64 49.94 15.07
N ASN A 199 -35.72 50.55 14.32
CA ASN A 199 -34.83 49.81 13.46
C ASN A 199 -34.01 48.84 14.31
N VAL A 200 -34.40 47.57 14.28
CA VAL A 200 -33.51 46.44 14.53
C VAL A 200 -32.54 46.42 13.35
N THR A 201 -31.63 47.39 13.33
CA THR A 201 -30.37 47.29 12.61
C THR A 201 -29.75 45.99 13.08
N SER A 202 -29.76 44.98 12.21
CA SER A 202 -29.40 43.60 12.54
C SER A 202 -27.90 43.49 12.72
N ALA A 203 -27.40 44.08 13.82
CA ALA A 203 -26.01 44.13 14.19
C ALA A 203 -25.49 42.68 14.25
N LEU A 204 -24.55 42.36 13.36
CA LEU A 204 -24.00 41.02 13.26
C LEU A 204 -23.46 40.61 14.64
N PRO A 205 -23.77 39.39 15.14
CA PRO A 205 -23.39 38.99 16.49
C PRO A 205 -21.88 39.17 16.70
N ALA A 206 -21.49 40.03 17.65
CA ALA A 206 -20.10 40.50 17.77
C ALA A 206 -19.08 39.35 17.90
N GLY A 207 -19.44 38.26 18.57
CA GLY A 207 -18.62 37.04 18.65
C GLY A 207 -18.45 36.32 17.31
N ALA A 208 -19.47 36.32 16.44
CA ALA A 208 -19.36 35.79 15.08
C ALA A 208 -18.50 36.70 14.19
N VAL A 209 -18.63 38.02 14.32
CA VAL A 209 -17.76 38.99 13.63
C VAL A 209 -16.30 38.79 14.03
N ALA A 210 -16.01 38.71 15.33
CA ALA A 210 -14.66 38.50 15.86
C ALA A 210 -14.07 37.11 15.50
N ALA A 211 -14.90 36.08 15.36
CA ALA A 211 -14.46 34.75 14.95
C ALA A 211 -14.17 34.65 13.44
N VAL A 212 -15.02 35.26 12.60
CA VAL A 212 -14.93 35.15 11.13
C VAL A 212 -13.96 36.18 10.52
N LEU A 213 -13.91 37.39 11.06
CA LEU A 213 -13.05 38.48 10.55
C LEU A 213 -11.75 38.63 11.38
N LYS A 214 -11.24 37.53 11.94
CA LYS A 214 -9.98 37.53 12.70
C LYS A 214 -8.80 37.87 11.77
N PRO A 215 -7.99 38.91 12.05
CA PRO A 215 -6.80 39.21 11.26
C PRO A 215 -5.77 38.07 11.29
N SER A 216 -5.17 37.79 10.14
CA SER A 216 -4.05 36.86 9.99
C SER A 216 -2.71 37.56 10.28
N THR A 217 -1.72 36.81 10.77
CA THR A 217 -0.31 37.22 10.71
C THR A 217 0.22 37.15 9.28
N GLU A 218 1.27 37.89 8.97
CA GLU A 218 2.02 37.69 7.72
C GLU A 218 2.64 36.29 7.66
N LEU A 219 2.79 35.76 6.44
CA LEU A 219 3.52 34.50 6.19
C LEU A 219 5.03 34.76 6.03
N PRO A 220 5.90 33.78 6.31
CA PRO A 220 7.35 33.91 6.11
C PRO A 220 7.72 34.34 4.69
N LYS A 221 8.68 35.28 4.58
CA LYS A 221 9.23 35.72 3.28
C LYS A 221 9.83 34.52 2.54
N GLY A 222 9.38 34.28 1.32
CA GLY A 222 9.74 33.09 0.53
C GLY A 222 8.77 31.91 0.63
N SER A 223 7.65 32.04 1.35
CA SER A 223 6.56 31.04 1.30
C SER A 223 6.04 30.89 -0.14
N SER A 224 6.04 29.66 -0.65
CA SER A 224 5.55 29.34 -2.01
C SER A 224 4.06 29.64 -2.15
N THR A 225 3.69 30.40 -3.18
CA THR A 225 2.28 30.64 -3.55
C THR A 225 1.72 29.47 -4.33
N VAL A 226 0.43 29.14 -4.11
CA VAL A 226 -0.26 28.12 -4.90
C VAL A 226 -0.55 28.66 -6.29
N HIS A 227 -0.09 27.94 -7.31
CA HIS A 227 -0.41 28.18 -8.71
C HIS A 227 -0.25 26.87 -9.50
N GLY A 228 -1.17 26.64 -10.45
CA GLY A 228 -1.11 25.51 -11.38
C GLY A 228 -0.37 25.87 -12.67
N TYR A 229 -0.29 24.91 -13.59
CA TYR A 229 0.13 25.17 -14.95
C TYR A 229 -0.94 25.98 -15.69
N ASP A 230 -0.50 26.97 -16.47
CA ASP A 230 -1.37 27.84 -17.27
C ASP A 230 -1.27 27.45 -18.74
N PHE A 231 -2.33 26.83 -19.24
CA PHE A 231 -2.44 26.28 -20.59
C PHE A 231 -2.55 27.34 -21.69
N ASP A 232 -2.76 28.62 -21.37
CA ASP A 232 -2.67 29.70 -22.39
C ASP A 232 -1.23 29.87 -22.92
N HIS A 233 -0.23 29.33 -22.22
CA HIS A 233 1.16 29.20 -22.70
C HIS A 233 1.39 27.99 -23.63
N GLY A 234 0.35 27.17 -23.90
CA GLY A 234 0.41 25.97 -24.73
C GLY A 234 0.46 24.67 -23.93
N LEU A 235 1.12 23.65 -24.49
CA LEU A 235 1.24 22.33 -23.88
C LEU A 235 2.71 21.89 -23.81
N ASP A 236 3.32 22.11 -22.65
CA ASP A 236 4.61 21.55 -22.26
C ASP A 236 4.42 20.63 -21.05
N TYR A 237 4.64 19.33 -21.25
CA TYR A 237 4.49 18.31 -20.20
C TYR A 237 5.54 18.43 -19.09
N HIS A 238 6.74 18.92 -19.39
CA HIS A 238 7.78 19.12 -18.38
C HIS A 238 7.44 20.32 -17.49
N ALA A 239 7.06 21.45 -18.10
CA ALA A 239 6.61 22.62 -17.34
C ALA A 239 5.31 22.35 -16.53
N LEU A 240 4.40 21.52 -17.05
CA LEU A 240 3.23 21.01 -16.33
C LEU A 240 3.62 20.18 -15.10
N LEU A 241 4.59 19.26 -15.22
CA LEU A 241 5.06 18.44 -14.09
C LEU A 241 5.91 19.25 -13.10
N GLN A 242 6.62 20.29 -13.54
CA GLN A 242 7.28 21.25 -12.63
C GLN A 242 6.24 22.02 -11.78
N SER A 243 5.12 22.45 -12.38
CA SER A 243 4.09 23.22 -11.66
C SER A 243 3.43 22.43 -10.53
N TYR A 244 3.53 21.09 -10.53
CA TYR A 244 2.93 20.24 -9.50
C TYR A 244 3.45 20.60 -8.09
N LEU A 245 4.72 21.04 -7.97
CA LEU A 245 5.28 21.51 -6.70
C LEU A 245 4.43 22.61 -6.04
N ASN A 246 3.87 23.52 -6.85
CA ASN A 246 3.05 24.65 -6.43
C ASN A 246 1.53 24.41 -6.58
N THR A 247 1.10 23.26 -7.10
CA THR A 247 -0.32 22.94 -7.35
C THR A 247 -1.07 22.50 -6.08
N GLY A 248 -0.36 21.94 -5.10
CA GLY A 248 -0.93 21.52 -3.81
C GLY A 248 -1.23 20.02 -3.69
N PHE A 249 -1.64 19.59 -2.49
CA PHE A 249 -1.96 18.20 -2.16
C PHE A 249 -0.89 17.20 -2.66
N GLN A 250 -1.31 16.09 -3.28
CA GLN A 250 -0.39 15.05 -3.78
C GLN A 250 0.43 15.48 -5.02
N ALA A 251 0.04 16.57 -5.71
CA ALA A 251 0.88 17.15 -6.75
C ALA A 251 2.16 17.76 -6.13
N THR A 252 2.01 18.50 -5.02
CA THR A 252 3.17 18.98 -4.25
C THR A 252 4.02 17.82 -3.73
N SER A 253 3.41 16.73 -3.25
CA SER A 253 4.15 15.50 -2.87
C SER A 253 4.91 14.88 -4.06
N PHE A 254 4.33 14.88 -5.27
CA PHE A 254 5.03 14.43 -6.48
C PHE A 254 6.24 15.30 -6.82
N GLY A 255 6.08 16.64 -6.82
CA GLY A 255 7.21 17.56 -7.06
C GLY A 255 8.31 17.44 -6.00
N GLN A 256 7.95 17.20 -4.75
CA GLN A 256 8.90 16.89 -3.67
C GLN A 256 9.62 15.55 -3.90
N ALA A 257 8.92 14.52 -4.38
CA ALA A 257 9.50 13.22 -4.70
C ALA A 257 10.48 13.29 -5.90
N VAL A 258 10.17 14.07 -6.93
CA VAL A 258 11.10 14.37 -8.05
C VAL A 258 12.39 15.00 -7.52
N ASN A 259 12.28 16.00 -6.64
CA ASN A 259 13.43 16.66 -6.03
C ASN A 259 14.26 15.69 -5.17
N GLU A 260 13.63 14.86 -4.34
CA GLU A 260 14.35 13.94 -3.45
C GLU A 260 15.03 12.79 -4.21
N ILE A 261 14.42 12.27 -5.28
CA ILE A 261 15.06 11.29 -6.18
C ILE A 261 16.23 11.94 -6.95
N ASN A 262 16.07 13.18 -7.45
CA ASN A 262 17.18 13.88 -8.10
C ASN A 262 18.36 14.12 -7.14
N ARG A 263 18.11 14.38 -5.84
CA ARG A 263 19.16 14.41 -4.80
C ARG A 263 19.83 13.04 -4.60
N MET A 264 19.10 11.92 -4.64
CA MET A 264 19.71 10.58 -4.63
C MET A 264 20.62 10.36 -5.85
N ILE A 265 20.16 10.74 -7.03
CA ILE A 265 20.90 10.62 -8.30
C ILE A 265 22.19 11.45 -8.26
N GLU A 266 22.14 12.69 -7.80
CA GLU A 266 23.31 13.56 -7.70
C GLU A 266 24.30 13.07 -6.62
N ALA A 267 23.78 12.60 -5.48
CA ALA A 267 24.59 11.94 -4.47
C ALA A 267 25.24 10.64 -4.99
N LYS A 268 24.59 9.91 -5.90
CA LYS A 268 25.12 8.68 -6.52
C LYS A 268 26.19 8.96 -7.57
N LEU A 269 26.00 9.99 -8.40
CA LEU A 269 26.90 10.40 -9.48
C LEU A 269 28.13 11.18 -9.00
N THR A 270 28.14 11.61 -7.73
CA THR A 270 29.33 12.20 -7.09
C THR A 270 30.45 11.15 -7.00
N PRO A 271 31.67 11.40 -7.52
CA PRO A 271 32.76 10.45 -7.41
C PRO A 271 33.12 10.10 -5.96
N LEU A 272 33.52 8.85 -5.72
CA LEU A 272 34.14 8.43 -4.46
C LEU A 272 35.61 8.89 -4.43
N GLY A 273 36.16 9.07 -3.22
CA GLY A 273 37.60 9.25 -3.04
C GLY A 273 38.40 8.00 -3.43
N GLU A 274 39.69 8.16 -3.74
CA GLU A 274 40.54 7.06 -4.24
C GLU A 274 40.66 5.91 -3.24
N ASP A 275 40.86 6.22 -1.96
CA ASP A 275 40.87 5.23 -0.85
C ASP A 275 39.51 4.57 -0.60
N GLU A 276 38.41 5.18 -1.06
CA GLU A 276 37.04 4.76 -0.75
C GLU A 276 36.49 3.72 -1.74
N GLY A 277 37.24 3.42 -2.81
CA GLY A 277 36.86 2.42 -3.81
C GLY A 277 37.04 0.96 -3.36
N ASN A 278 37.95 0.70 -2.41
CA ASN A 278 38.43 -0.65 -2.07
C ASN A 278 37.55 -1.45 -1.08
N HIS A 279 36.27 -1.11 -0.94
CA HIS A 279 35.31 -1.86 -0.10
C HIS A 279 34.83 -3.20 -0.71
N ALA A 280 35.56 -3.77 -1.69
CA ALA A 280 35.17 -4.98 -2.41
C ALA A 280 34.99 -6.21 -1.48
N ASP A 281 35.92 -6.41 -0.54
CA ASP A 281 35.96 -7.59 0.34
C ASP A 281 34.79 -7.71 1.33
N LEU A 282 33.99 -6.65 1.46
CA LEU A 282 32.83 -6.59 2.38
C LEU A 282 31.47 -6.72 1.65
N ASN A 283 31.47 -6.78 0.32
CA ASN A 283 30.26 -6.85 -0.50
C ASN A 283 30.15 -8.18 -1.28
N PRO A 284 29.29 -9.13 -0.85
CA PRO A 284 29.21 -10.45 -1.49
C PRO A 284 28.75 -10.46 -2.95
N CYS A 285 28.15 -9.38 -3.48
CA CYS A 285 27.72 -9.32 -4.89
C CYS A 285 28.77 -8.75 -5.87
N ALA A 286 30.01 -8.52 -5.41
CA ALA A 286 31.12 -7.98 -6.22
C ALA A 286 30.81 -6.65 -6.94
N ARG A 287 29.81 -5.90 -6.45
CA ARG A 287 29.37 -4.62 -7.00
C ARG A 287 30.26 -3.48 -6.49
N ARG A 288 30.80 -2.67 -7.41
CA ARG A 288 31.54 -1.44 -7.08
C ARG A 288 30.64 -0.49 -6.27
N LEU A 289 31.15 -0.01 -5.13
CA LEU A 289 30.48 1.00 -4.31
C LEU A 289 30.29 2.31 -5.10
N THR A 290 29.24 3.07 -4.76
CA THR A 290 29.04 4.44 -5.24
C THR A 290 28.66 5.35 -4.07
N SER A 291 28.74 6.67 -4.26
CA SER A 291 28.51 7.65 -3.20
C SER A 291 27.06 7.67 -2.65
N CYS A 292 26.11 7.04 -3.33
CA CYS A 292 24.80 6.71 -2.78
C CYS A 292 24.27 5.36 -3.31
N THR A 293 23.99 4.43 -2.40
CA THR A 293 23.36 3.13 -2.68
C THR A 293 21.84 3.29 -2.68
N ILE A 294 21.20 3.10 -3.84
CA ILE A 294 19.75 3.26 -4.02
C ILE A 294 19.08 1.89 -3.94
N PHE A 295 18.22 1.74 -2.93
CA PHE A 295 17.35 0.58 -2.73
C PHE A 295 16.00 0.84 -3.39
N LEU A 296 15.59 -0.02 -4.32
CA LEU A 296 14.29 0.03 -4.99
C LEU A 296 13.41 -1.14 -4.53
N GLY A 297 12.30 -0.83 -3.85
CA GLY A 297 11.30 -1.80 -3.42
C GLY A 297 10.04 -1.74 -4.26
N PHE A 298 9.49 -2.88 -4.67
CA PHE A 298 8.21 -2.95 -5.37
C PHE A 298 7.43 -4.22 -5.04
N THR A 299 6.10 -4.10 -5.06
CA THR A 299 5.16 -5.20 -4.80
C THR A 299 4.78 -5.91 -6.09
N SER A 300 4.44 -7.21 -6.02
CA SER A 300 4.22 -8.09 -7.19
C SER A 300 3.32 -7.48 -8.27
N ASN A 301 2.22 -6.83 -7.88
CA ASN A 301 1.24 -6.22 -8.80
C ASN A 301 1.83 -5.17 -9.75
N LEU A 302 2.97 -4.56 -9.40
CA LEU A 302 3.65 -3.60 -10.25
C LEU A 302 4.43 -4.30 -11.39
N ILE A 303 4.92 -5.51 -11.15
CA ILE A 303 5.49 -6.37 -12.20
C ILE A 303 4.40 -7.03 -13.04
N SER A 304 3.21 -7.32 -12.47
CA SER A 304 2.02 -7.72 -13.26
C SER A 304 1.62 -6.61 -14.24
N SER A 305 1.68 -5.34 -13.81
CA SER A 305 1.40 -4.15 -14.61
C SER A 305 2.49 -3.80 -15.64
N GLY A 306 2.29 -2.72 -16.41
CA GLY A 306 3.32 -2.13 -17.28
C GLY A 306 4.42 -1.34 -16.56
N VAL A 307 4.37 -1.24 -15.22
CA VAL A 307 5.47 -0.66 -14.42
C VAL A 307 6.72 -1.55 -14.44
N ARG A 308 6.58 -2.85 -14.77
CA ARG A 308 7.71 -3.75 -15.08
C ARG A 308 8.69 -3.12 -16.05
N GLU A 309 8.22 -2.55 -17.16
CA GLU A 309 9.08 -1.99 -18.19
C GLU A 309 9.82 -0.72 -17.70
N THR A 310 9.20 0.05 -16.80
CA THR A 310 9.83 1.18 -16.10
C THR A 310 10.91 0.70 -15.10
N ILE A 311 10.64 -0.34 -14.31
CA ILE A 311 11.61 -0.95 -13.38
C ILE A 311 12.78 -1.54 -14.17
N ARG A 312 12.49 -2.30 -15.23
CA ARG A 312 13.48 -2.91 -16.13
C ARG A 312 14.40 -1.88 -16.73
N TYR A 313 13.91 -0.71 -17.13
CA TYR A 313 14.75 0.41 -17.59
C TYR A 313 15.77 0.85 -16.51
N LEU A 314 15.34 1.11 -15.27
CA LEU A 314 16.25 1.53 -14.20
C LEU A 314 17.34 0.49 -13.90
N VAL A 315 16.95 -0.79 -13.93
CA VAL A 315 17.86 -1.93 -13.67
C VAL A 315 18.82 -2.14 -14.85
N GLN A 316 18.32 -2.09 -16.09
CA GLN A 316 19.09 -2.18 -17.34
C GLN A 316 20.18 -1.10 -17.43
N HIS A 317 19.85 0.14 -17.03
CA HIS A 317 20.77 1.28 -17.04
C HIS A 317 21.57 1.44 -15.73
N ASN A 318 21.54 0.43 -14.84
CA ASN A 318 22.33 0.36 -13.61
C ASN A 318 22.13 1.54 -12.64
N MET A 319 20.92 2.13 -12.66
CA MET A 319 20.56 3.34 -11.92
C MET A 319 20.28 3.11 -10.44
N VAL A 320 19.97 1.86 -10.08
CA VAL A 320 19.69 1.38 -8.71
C VAL A 320 20.65 0.25 -8.34
N ASP A 321 20.83 -0.02 -7.05
CA ASP A 321 21.88 -0.94 -6.54
C ASP A 321 21.36 -2.20 -5.88
N VAL A 322 20.15 -2.15 -5.31
CA VAL A 322 19.53 -3.27 -4.60
C VAL A 322 18.04 -3.28 -4.92
N LEU A 323 17.49 -4.44 -5.30
CA LEU A 323 16.04 -4.62 -5.45
C LEU A 323 15.48 -5.44 -4.28
N VAL A 324 14.27 -5.11 -3.83
CA VAL A 324 13.50 -5.98 -2.92
C VAL A 324 12.07 -6.14 -3.46
N THR A 325 11.65 -7.39 -3.64
CA THR A 325 10.32 -7.75 -4.16
C THR A 325 9.74 -8.95 -3.39
N THR A 326 8.45 -9.21 -3.57
CA THR A 326 7.77 -10.47 -3.24
C THR A 326 7.88 -11.47 -4.40
N ALA A 327 7.61 -12.77 -4.15
CA ALA A 327 7.78 -13.85 -5.13
C ALA A 327 7.07 -13.60 -6.47
N GLY A 328 5.80 -13.16 -6.42
CA GLY A 328 5.05 -12.72 -7.61
C GLY A 328 5.79 -11.72 -8.50
N GLY A 329 6.56 -10.80 -7.92
CA GLY A 329 7.37 -9.83 -8.67
C GLY A 329 8.69 -10.37 -9.24
N VAL A 330 9.04 -11.62 -8.93
CA VAL A 330 10.08 -12.39 -9.63
C VAL A 330 9.42 -13.23 -10.72
N GLU A 331 8.47 -14.08 -10.35
CA GLU A 331 7.87 -15.04 -11.29
C GLU A 331 7.10 -14.35 -12.43
N GLU A 332 6.35 -13.28 -12.20
CA GLU A 332 5.64 -12.58 -13.28
C GLU A 332 6.59 -11.86 -14.25
N ASP A 333 7.81 -11.49 -13.83
CA ASP A 333 8.83 -10.94 -14.73
C ASP A 333 9.36 -12.00 -15.70
N LEU A 334 9.56 -13.23 -15.20
CA LEU A 334 10.02 -14.38 -15.96
C LEU A 334 8.91 -14.95 -16.85
N ILE A 335 7.70 -15.12 -16.31
CA ILE A 335 6.50 -15.60 -17.01
C ILE A 335 6.17 -14.69 -18.19
N LYS A 336 6.29 -13.37 -18.06
CA LYS A 336 6.08 -12.43 -19.17
C LYS A 336 7.02 -12.61 -20.36
N CYS A 337 8.19 -13.23 -20.16
CA CYS A 337 9.09 -13.62 -21.25
C CYS A 337 8.68 -14.95 -21.93
N LEU A 338 7.71 -15.69 -21.38
CA LEU A 338 7.17 -16.95 -21.91
C LEU A 338 5.75 -16.79 -22.50
N ALA A 339 4.91 -15.96 -21.87
CA ALA A 339 3.55 -15.65 -22.31
C ALA A 339 3.02 -14.32 -21.71
N PRO A 340 2.24 -13.53 -22.45
CA PRO A 340 1.81 -12.20 -22.01
C PRO A 340 0.69 -12.22 -20.95
N THR A 341 0.61 -11.13 -20.19
CA THR A 341 -0.52 -10.74 -19.33
C THR A 341 -1.45 -9.81 -20.13
N TYR A 342 -2.77 -9.95 -19.97
CA TYR A 342 -3.78 -9.20 -20.72
C TYR A 342 -4.53 -8.18 -19.86
N ILE A 343 -5.14 -7.18 -20.49
CA ILE A 343 -6.10 -6.28 -19.84
C ILE A 343 -7.48 -6.96 -19.72
N GLY A 344 -8.13 -6.76 -18.59
CA GLY A 344 -9.51 -7.14 -18.30
C GLY A 344 -10.17 -6.08 -17.40
N ASP A 345 -11.01 -6.50 -16.45
CA ASP A 345 -11.75 -5.60 -15.56
C ASP A 345 -11.88 -6.14 -14.12
N PHE A 346 -11.92 -5.26 -13.13
CA PHE A 346 -12.03 -5.61 -11.70
C PHE A 346 -13.31 -6.37 -11.32
N SER A 347 -14.39 -6.22 -12.09
CA SER A 347 -15.70 -6.81 -11.83
C SER A 347 -15.89 -8.22 -12.42
N LEU A 348 -14.93 -8.71 -13.21
CA LEU A 348 -15.00 -10.03 -13.84
C LEU A 348 -15.14 -11.15 -12.79
N GLN A 349 -16.13 -12.01 -13.01
CA GLN A 349 -16.61 -12.97 -12.03
C GLN A 349 -15.62 -14.12 -11.82
N GLY A 350 -15.11 -14.26 -10.60
CA GLY A 350 -14.08 -15.26 -10.27
C GLY A 350 -14.48 -16.71 -10.57
N LYS A 351 -15.78 -17.03 -10.48
CA LYS A 351 -16.32 -18.35 -10.87
C LYS A 351 -16.09 -18.65 -12.36
N GLU A 352 -16.47 -17.72 -13.23
CA GLU A 352 -16.38 -17.88 -14.68
C GLU A 352 -14.91 -17.88 -15.13
N LEU A 353 -14.10 -16.98 -14.57
CA LEU A 353 -12.65 -16.95 -14.80
C LEU A 353 -12.00 -18.28 -14.41
N ARG A 354 -12.30 -18.83 -13.23
CA ARG A 354 -11.76 -20.11 -12.78
C ARG A 354 -12.24 -21.29 -13.63
N GLN A 355 -13.50 -21.28 -14.10
CA GLN A 355 -14.02 -22.30 -15.03
C GLN A 355 -13.31 -22.29 -16.39
N ASN A 356 -12.81 -21.13 -16.83
CA ASN A 356 -12.04 -20.98 -18.07
C ASN A 356 -10.51 -21.04 -17.87
N GLY A 357 -10.02 -21.32 -16.65
CA GLY A 357 -8.58 -21.38 -16.37
C GLY A 357 -7.86 -20.03 -16.48
N ILE A 358 -8.52 -18.93 -16.11
CA ILE A 358 -7.97 -17.57 -16.14
C ILE A 358 -7.85 -17.05 -14.70
N ASN A 359 -6.68 -16.50 -14.35
CA ASN A 359 -6.43 -15.84 -13.07
C ASN A 359 -6.54 -14.32 -13.26
N ARG A 360 -6.97 -13.59 -12.22
CA ARG A 360 -7.16 -12.14 -12.28
C ARG A 360 -6.39 -11.41 -11.19
N ILE A 361 -5.60 -10.42 -11.61
CA ILE A 361 -4.80 -9.55 -10.76
C ILE A 361 -5.33 -8.12 -10.93
N GLY A 362 -6.25 -7.71 -10.06
CA GLY A 362 -6.98 -6.45 -10.22
C GLY A 362 -7.85 -6.45 -11.48
N ASN A 363 -7.48 -5.63 -12.47
CA ASN A 363 -8.03 -5.60 -13.84
C ASN A 363 -7.11 -6.25 -14.89
N LEU A 364 -6.14 -7.06 -14.49
CA LEU A 364 -5.26 -7.82 -15.39
C LEU A 364 -5.62 -9.30 -15.39
N LEU A 365 -5.38 -10.00 -16.50
CA LEU A 365 -5.72 -11.41 -16.71
C LEU A 365 -4.49 -12.23 -17.10
N VAL A 366 -4.25 -13.32 -16.38
CA VAL A 366 -3.14 -14.28 -16.62
C VAL A 366 -3.74 -15.68 -16.86
N PRO A 367 -3.70 -16.20 -18.10
CA PRO A 367 -4.12 -17.57 -18.39
C PRO A 367 -3.30 -18.62 -17.62
N ASN A 368 -3.91 -19.72 -17.18
CA ASN A 368 -3.20 -20.85 -16.55
C ASN A 368 -2.05 -21.39 -17.40
N ASP A 369 -2.20 -21.35 -18.73
CA ASP A 369 -1.22 -21.81 -19.71
C ASP A 369 0.14 -21.08 -19.57
N ASN A 370 0.15 -19.84 -19.06
CA ASN A 370 1.37 -19.11 -18.72
C ASN A 370 2.16 -19.80 -17.59
N TYR A 371 1.46 -20.35 -16.59
CA TYR A 371 2.06 -21.07 -15.46
C TYR A 371 2.46 -22.51 -15.83
N CYS A 372 1.76 -23.16 -16.77
CA CYS A 372 2.20 -24.44 -17.33
C CYS A 372 3.55 -24.31 -18.07
N LYS A 373 3.69 -23.28 -18.91
CA LYS A 373 4.98 -22.92 -19.55
C LYS A 373 6.08 -22.59 -18.54
N PHE A 374 5.71 -22.05 -17.39
CA PHE A 374 6.64 -21.78 -16.30
C PHE A 374 7.10 -23.07 -15.60
N GLU A 375 6.22 -24.07 -15.39
CA GLU A 375 6.65 -25.41 -14.92
C GLU A 375 7.65 -26.04 -15.90
N ASP A 376 7.31 -26.08 -17.20
CA ASP A 376 8.14 -26.67 -18.25
C ASP A 376 9.54 -26.02 -18.32
N TRP A 377 9.63 -24.71 -18.14
CA TRP A 377 10.90 -23.96 -18.15
C TRP A 377 11.70 -24.11 -16.83
N LEU A 378 11.01 -24.11 -15.68
CA LEU A 378 11.65 -24.04 -14.37
C LEU A 378 12.12 -25.41 -13.84
N MET A 379 11.38 -26.49 -14.09
CA MET A 379 11.71 -27.82 -13.56
C MET A 379 13.14 -28.28 -13.90
N PRO A 380 13.65 -28.14 -15.14
CA PRO A 380 15.03 -28.49 -15.48
C PRO A 380 16.10 -27.61 -14.81
N ILE A 381 15.74 -26.40 -14.36
CA ILE A 381 16.64 -25.50 -13.63
C ILE A 381 16.71 -25.93 -12.16
N LEU A 382 15.57 -26.24 -11.53
CA LEU A 382 15.53 -26.77 -10.16
C LEU A 382 16.28 -28.11 -10.05
N ASP A 383 16.20 -28.97 -11.08
CA ASP A 383 17.00 -30.19 -11.15
C ASP A 383 18.51 -29.91 -11.14
N GLN A 384 18.98 -28.91 -11.87
CA GLN A 384 20.39 -28.50 -11.85
C GLN A 384 20.78 -27.91 -10.49
N MET A 385 19.95 -27.03 -9.92
CA MET A 385 20.21 -26.40 -8.62
C MET A 385 20.39 -27.41 -7.48
N VAL A 386 19.60 -28.50 -7.43
CA VAL A 386 19.80 -29.56 -6.43
C VAL A 386 21.10 -30.34 -6.70
N THR A 387 21.47 -30.59 -7.97
CA THR A 387 22.79 -31.19 -8.26
C THR A 387 23.92 -30.30 -7.77
N GLU A 388 23.91 -29.00 -8.10
CA GLU A 388 24.92 -28.02 -7.66
C GLU A 388 24.99 -27.91 -6.12
N GLN A 389 23.85 -27.99 -5.44
CA GLN A 389 23.81 -28.05 -3.98
C GLN A 389 24.52 -29.30 -3.44
N ASP A 390 24.20 -30.47 -3.99
CA ASP A 390 24.63 -31.76 -3.46
C ASP A 390 26.06 -32.14 -3.88
N THR A 391 26.54 -31.70 -5.05
CA THR A 391 27.88 -32.05 -5.58
C THR A 391 28.91 -30.93 -5.48
N GLU A 392 28.49 -29.67 -5.48
CA GLU A 392 29.40 -28.50 -5.40
C GLU A 392 29.31 -27.79 -4.03
N GLY A 393 28.36 -28.19 -3.18
CA GLY A 393 28.12 -27.57 -1.88
C GLY A 393 27.42 -26.20 -1.96
N MET A 394 26.76 -25.91 -3.09
CA MET A 394 26.14 -24.61 -3.34
C MET A 394 25.00 -24.32 -2.37
N LYS A 395 25.20 -23.30 -1.52
CA LYS A 395 24.18 -22.83 -0.56
C LYS A 395 23.27 -21.83 -1.24
N TRP A 396 22.08 -22.28 -1.65
CA TRP A 396 21.09 -21.42 -2.27
C TRP A 396 20.41 -20.49 -1.26
N THR A 397 20.11 -19.29 -1.74
CA THR A 397 19.33 -18.25 -1.07
C THR A 397 18.34 -17.69 -2.09
N PRO A 398 17.29 -16.94 -1.69
CA PRO A 398 16.41 -16.26 -2.63
C PRO A 398 17.15 -15.44 -3.69
N SER A 399 18.14 -14.62 -3.31
CA SER A 399 18.88 -13.80 -4.26
C SER A 399 19.74 -14.59 -5.24
N LYS A 400 20.36 -15.69 -4.80
CA LYS A 400 21.13 -16.60 -5.68
C LYS A 400 20.21 -17.34 -6.66
N LEU A 401 19.04 -17.78 -6.20
CA LEU A 401 17.98 -18.35 -7.05
C LEU A 401 17.53 -17.32 -8.10
N ILE A 402 17.19 -16.10 -7.69
CA ILE A 402 16.70 -15.05 -8.61
C ILE A 402 17.78 -14.66 -9.64
N ALA A 403 19.05 -14.58 -9.23
CA ALA A 403 20.17 -14.35 -10.15
C ALA A 403 20.35 -15.51 -11.14
N ARG A 404 20.19 -16.76 -10.70
CA ARG A 404 20.19 -17.95 -11.57
C ARG A 404 19.04 -17.89 -12.58
N LEU A 405 17.80 -17.63 -12.14
CA LEU A 405 16.64 -17.52 -13.02
C LEU A 405 16.78 -16.37 -14.04
N GLY A 406 17.34 -15.23 -13.62
CA GLY A 406 17.68 -14.12 -14.51
C GLY A 406 18.73 -14.46 -15.57
N LYS A 407 19.67 -15.37 -15.26
CA LYS A 407 20.65 -15.87 -16.23
C LYS A 407 20.01 -16.83 -17.22
N GLU A 408 19.18 -17.76 -16.74
CA GLU A 408 18.53 -18.79 -17.57
C GLU A 408 17.43 -18.23 -18.49
N ILE A 409 16.71 -17.18 -18.09
CA ILE A 409 15.65 -16.59 -18.94
C ILE A 409 16.25 -15.85 -20.14
N ASN A 410 17.49 -15.36 -20.01
CA ASN A 410 18.33 -14.74 -21.05
C ASN A 410 17.64 -13.70 -21.97
N ASN A 411 16.60 -13.03 -21.48
CA ASN A 411 15.73 -12.15 -22.27
C ASN A 411 15.90 -10.68 -21.83
N PRO A 412 16.27 -9.74 -22.73
CA PRO A 412 16.46 -8.32 -22.41
C PRO A 412 15.18 -7.57 -22.00
N GLU A 413 14.00 -8.20 -22.02
CA GLU A 413 12.76 -7.65 -21.47
C GLU A 413 12.59 -7.92 -19.97
N SER A 414 13.36 -8.86 -19.38
CA SER A 414 13.26 -9.23 -17.96
C SER A 414 14.05 -8.28 -17.05
N VAL A 415 13.42 -7.88 -15.94
CA VAL A 415 14.07 -7.21 -14.80
C VAL A 415 15.17 -8.10 -14.22
N CYS A 416 14.87 -9.38 -13.96
CA CYS A 416 15.79 -10.34 -13.37
C CYS A 416 17.04 -10.58 -14.26
N TYR A 417 16.86 -10.61 -15.58
CA TYR A 417 17.97 -10.69 -16.55
C TYR A 417 18.95 -9.53 -16.41
N TRP A 418 18.46 -8.28 -16.36
CA TRP A 418 19.32 -7.12 -16.19
C TRP A 418 19.90 -7.02 -14.78
N ALA A 419 19.17 -7.49 -13.77
CA ALA A 419 19.65 -7.48 -12.39
C ALA A 419 20.93 -8.32 -12.23
N GLN A 420 20.92 -9.59 -12.67
CA GLN A 420 22.14 -10.42 -12.63
C GLN A 420 23.24 -9.87 -13.56
N LYS A 421 22.89 -9.38 -14.75
CA LYS A 421 23.86 -8.86 -15.73
C LYS A 421 24.60 -7.59 -15.26
N ASN A 422 23.99 -6.81 -14.37
CA ASN A 422 24.56 -5.61 -13.77
C ASN A 422 25.00 -5.80 -12.31
N ASN A 423 25.07 -7.04 -11.79
CA ASN A 423 25.38 -7.38 -10.40
C ASN A 423 24.53 -6.58 -9.38
N ILE A 424 23.22 -6.50 -9.61
CA ILE A 424 22.21 -5.92 -8.72
C ILE A 424 21.51 -7.08 -7.99
N PRO A 425 21.74 -7.29 -6.67
CA PRO A 425 21.04 -8.32 -5.92
C PRO A 425 19.54 -8.02 -5.82
N VAL A 426 18.73 -9.06 -5.98
CA VAL A 426 17.27 -9.03 -5.81
C VAL A 426 16.92 -9.87 -4.58
N LEU A 427 16.41 -9.25 -3.53
CA LEU A 427 16.03 -9.94 -2.30
C LEU A 427 14.52 -10.24 -2.30
N SER A 428 14.16 -11.47 -1.92
CA SER A 428 12.78 -11.86 -1.64
C SER A 428 12.76 -12.90 -0.50
N PRO A 429 12.79 -12.48 0.78
CA PRO A 429 12.76 -13.38 1.93
C PRO A 429 11.58 -14.37 1.96
N ALA A 430 10.48 -14.06 1.28
CA ALA A 430 9.32 -14.94 1.09
C ALA A 430 9.18 -15.40 -0.37
N ILE A 431 10.27 -15.89 -0.98
CA ILE A 431 10.32 -16.36 -2.38
C ILE A 431 9.41 -17.58 -2.68
N THR A 432 8.91 -18.24 -1.64
CA THR A 432 7.96 -19.37 -1.73
C THR A 432 6.47 -18.95 -1.72
N ASP A 433 6.16 -17.65 -1.60
CA ASP A 433 4.79 -17.11 -1.55
C ASP A 433 4.27 -16.75 -2.96
N GLY A 434 4.19 -17.76 -3.84
CA GLY A 434 3.82 -17.61 -5.25
C GLY A 434 3.94 -18.91 -6.06
N SER A 435 3.70 -18.85 -7.37
CA SER A 435 3.85 -19.99 -8.28
C SER A 435 5.27 -20.57 -8.29
N LEU A 436 6.31 -19.78 -8.03
CA LEU A 436 7.66 -20.28 -7.83
C LEU A 436 7.74 -21.22 -6.62
N GLY A 437 6.98 -20.94 -5.57
CA GLY A 437 6.77 -21.83 -4.42
C GLY A 437 6.02 -23.12 -4.78
N ASP A 438 4.94 -23.03 -5.57
CA ASP A 438 4.20 -24.20 -6.07
C ASP A 438 5.12 -25.14 -6.88
N MET A 439 5.96 -24.58 -7.75
CA MET A 439 6.89 -25.38 -8.56
C MET A 439 8.02 -26.01 -7.72
N ILE A 440 8.57 -25.29 -6.74
CA ILE A 440 9.52 -25.86 -5.78
C ILE A 440 8.87 -26.98 -4.95
N PHE A 441 7.61 -26.81 -4.54
CA PHE A 441 6.84 -27.83 -3.84
C PHE A 441 6.64 -29.09 -4.70
N PHE A 442 6.15 -28.96 -5.94
CA PHE A 442 6.00 -30.11 -6.85
C PHE A 442 7.34 -30.75 -7.23
N HIS A 443 8.41 -29.95 -7.38
CA HIS A 443 9.77 -30.44 -7.64
C HIS A 443 10.31 -31.28 -6.48
N SER A 444 10.06 -30.88 -5.22
CA SER A 444 10.55 -31.59 -4.03
C SER A 444 10.08 -33.04 -3.90
N TYR A 445 8.95 -33.41 -4.51
CA TYR A 445 8.50 -34.81 -4.58
C TYR A 445 9.17 -35.62 -5.71
N LYS A 446 9.66 -34.94 -6.76
CA LYS A 446 10.39 -35.54 -7.90
C LYS A 446 11.87 -35.70 -7.56
N LYS A 447 12.49 -34.66 -6.99
CA LYS A 447 13.90 -34.61 -6.56
C LYS A 447 14.00 -33.83 -5.24
N PRO A 448 13.86 -34.50 -4.07
CA PRO A 448 13.93 -33.84 -2.77
C PRO A 448 15.34 -33.30 -2.49
N GLY A 449 15.43 -32.20 -1.74
CA GLY A 449 16.70 -31.73 -1.16
C GLY A 449 16.93 -30.23 -1.22
N LEU A 450 16.26 -29.47 -2.10
CA LEU A 450 16.52 -28.04 -2.29
C LEU A 450 16.25 -27.23 -1.00
N VAL A 451 17.27 -26.51 -0.52
CA VAL A 451 17.16 -25.59 0.63
C VAL A 451 17.44 -24.16 0.18
N LEU A 452 16.58 -23.21 0.55
CA LEU A 452 16.78 -21.77 0.35
C LEU A 452 16.99 -21.10 1.72
N ASP A 453 18.21 -20.69 2.03
CA ASP A 453 18.50 -19.93 3.25
C ASP A 453 18.15 -18.44 3.09
N ILE A 454 17.53 -17.87 4.12
CA ILE A 454 17.19 -16.45 4.21
C ILE A 454 18.16 -15.67 5.12
N VAL A 455 19.00 -16.35 5.91
CA VAL A 455 19.92 -15.70 6.86
C VAL A 455 21.13 -15.11 6.15
N GLU A 456 21.69 -15.79 5.14
CA GLU A 456 22.74 -15.25 4.28
C GLU A 456 22.23 -14.06 3.45
N ASP A 457 21.00 -14.11 2.94
CA ASP A 457 20.36 -12.97 2.24
C ASP A 457 20.08 -11.78 3.18
N LEU A 458 19.69 -12.03 4.44
CA LEU A 458 19.56 -11.00 5.47
C LEU A 458 20.92 -10.37 5.81
N LYS A 459 22.00 -11.15 5.85
CA LYS A 459 23.36 -10.62 5.99
C LYS A 459 23.71 -9.74 4.79
N LEU A 460 23.46 -10.21 3.57
CA LEU A 460 23.73 -9.48 2.32
C LEU A 460 23.05 -8.11 2.30
N ILE A 461 21.74 -8.01 2.53
CA ILE A 461 21.04 -6.71 2.46
C ILE A 461 21.50 -5.75 3.57
N ASN A 462 21.77 -6.26 4.77
CA ASN A 462 22.25 -5.44 5.88
C ASN A 462 23.67 -4.91 5.59
N THR A 463 24.57 -5.69 5.00
CA THR A 463 25.92 -5.18 4.65
C THR A 463 25.88 -4.17 3.50
N GLN A 464 24.96 -4.28 2.53
CA GLN A 464 24.75 -3.20 1.54
C GLN A 464 24.44 -1.86 2.20
N ALA A 465 23.64 -1.86 3.28
CA ALA A 465 23.28 -0.63 4.00
C ALA A 465 24.40 -0.13 4.92
N ILE A 466 25.01 -1.02 5.72
CA ILE A 466 26.08 -0.68 6.69
C ILE A 466 27.28 -0.03 5.99
N PHE A 467 27.71 -0.55 4.83
CA PHE A 467 28.89 -0.05 4.11
C PHE A 467 28.57 1.03 3.05
N ALA A 468 27.31 1.46 2.94
CA ALA A 468 26.92 2.52 2.02
C ALA A 468 27.21 3.92 2.58
N ARG A 469 27.95 4.73 1.81
CA ARG A 469 28.28 6.14 2.13
C ARG A 469 27.05 7.00 2.37
N LYS A 470 26.07 6.89 1.47
CA LYS A 470 24.69 7.37 1.65
C LYS A 470 23.73 6.32 1.13
N THR A 471 22.48 6.37 1.57
CA THR A 471 21.42 5.49 1.07
C THR A 471 20.17 6.26 0.68
N GLY A 472 19.59 5.88 -0.44
CA GLY A 472 18.29 6.35 -0.91
C GLY A 472 17.30 5.19 -0.95
N MET A 473 16.09 5.38 -0.43
CA MET A 473 15.00 4.41 -0.52
C MET A 473 13.94 4.90 -1.48
N ILE A 474 13.61 4.11 -2.51
CA ILE A 474 12.45 4.32 -3.39
C ILE A 474 11.55 3.11 -3.22
N ILE A 475 10.37 3.29 -2.62
CA ILE A 475 9.51 2.16 -2.22
C ILE A 475 8.11 2.32 -2.82
N LEU A 476 7.74 1.37 -3.68
CA LEU A 476 6.48 1.32 -4.40
C LEU A 476 5.56 0.24 -3.78
N GLY A 477 4.53 0.67 -3.06
CA GLY A 477 3.68 -0.21 -2.25
C GLY A 477 4.10 -0.26 -0.77
N GLY A 478 3.91 -1.42 -0.13
CA GLY A 478 4.05 -1.61 1.31
C GLY A 478 4.48 -3.03 1.69
N GLY A 479 4.05 -3.52 2.85
CA GLY A 479 4.31 -4.89 3.30
C GLY A 479 5.80 -5.22 3.42
N LEU A 480 6.15 -6.48 3.09
CA LEU A 480 7.50 -7.02 3.29
C LEU A 480 8.58 -6.16 2.62
N VAL A 481 8.35 -5.69 1.39
CA VAL A 481 9.37 -4.96 0.62
C VAL A 481 9.69 -3.60 1.23
N LYS A 482 8.68 -2.91 1.78
CA LYS A 482 8.87 -1.69 2.56
C LYS A 482 9.66 -1.97 3.83
N HIS A 483 9.18 -2.92 4.64
CA HIS A 483 9.78 -3.17 5.94
C HIS A 483 11.23 -3.66 5.83
N HIS A 484 11.54 -4.54 4.87
CA HIS A 484 12.85 -5.15 4.73
C HIS A 484 13.92 -4.14 4.29
N ILE A 485 13.63 -3.25 3.33
CA ILE A 485 14.53 -2.14 2.95
C ILE A 485 14.74 -1.19 4.14
N ALA A 486 13.66 -0.76 4.80
CA ALA A 486 13.74 0.18 5.92
C ALA A 486 14.51 -0.42 7.11
N ASN A 487 14.36 -1.73 7.37
CA ASN A 487 15.06 -2.44 8.44
C ASN A 487 16.54 -2.71 8.13
N ALA A 488 16.93 -2.85 6.86
CA ALA A 488 18.35 -2.84 6.49
C ALA A 488 18.97 -1.46 6.75
N ASN A 489 18.24 -0.38 6.42
CA ASN A 489 18.70 0.99 6.64
C ASN A 489 18.74 1.41 8.12
N LEU A 490 18.02 0.71 9.02
CA LEU A 490 18.21 0.85 10.47
C LEU A 490 19.65 0.52 10.90
N MET A 491 20.31 -0.45 10.25
CA MET A 491 21.66 -0.91 10.61
C MET A 491 22.76 0.15 10.40
N ARG A 492 22.45 1.24 9.68
CA ARG A 492 23.31 2.42 9.48
C ARG A 492 22.79 3.69 10.16
N ASN A 493 21.85 3.54 11.10
CA ASN A 493 21.11 4.62 11.76
C ASN A 493 20.30 5.50 10.78
N GLY A 494 19.69 4.87 9.78
CA GLY A 494 18.67 5.44 8.90
C GLY A 494 19.14 5.74 7.47
N ALA A 495 18.18 5.84 6.56
CA ALA A 495 18.40 6.33 5.20
C ALA A 495 18.53 7.86 5.12
N ASP A 496 19.38 8.36 4.22
CA ASP A 496 19.62 9.79 3.97
C ASP A 496 18.52 10.44 3.13
N PHE A 497 17.91 9.65 2.23
CA PHE A 497 16.84 10.06 1.34
C PHE A 497 15.74 8.99 1.31
N SER A 498 14.47 9.36 1.21
CA SER A 498 13.37 8.39 1.14
C SER A 498 12.16 8.92 0.38
N VAL A 499 11.65 8.12 -0.56
CA VAL A 499 10.41 8.36 -1.30
C VAL A 499 9.54 7.11 -1.27
N TYR A 500 8.35 7.22 -0.70
CA TYR A 500 7.32 6.18 -0.70
C TYR A 500 6.21 6.56 -1.69
N VAL A 501 5.74 5.58 -2.48
CA VAL A 501 4.57 5.72 -3.36
C VAL A 501 3.62 4.57 -3.06
N ASN A 502 2.56 4.81 -2.30
CA ASN A 502 1.56 3.79 -1.99
C ASN A 502 0.18 4.35 -1.63
N THR A 503 -0.84 3.49 -1.70
CA THR A 503 -2.25 3.83 -1.42
C THR A 503 -2.67 3.60 0.05
N ALA A 504 -1.77 3.07 0.89
CA ALA A 504 -2.08 2.62 2.24
C ALA A 504 -2.12 3.78 3.26
N GLN A 505 -2.99 3.66 4.25
CA GLN A 505 -3.40 4.73 5.17
C GLN A 505 -3.03 4.39 6.61
N GLU A 506 -2.70 5.40 7.43
CA GLU A 506 -2.14 5.17 8.77
C GLU A 506 -3.15 4.69 9.83
N PHE A 507 -4.47 4.81 9.57
CA PHE A 507 -5.50 4.61 10.60
C PHE A 507 -5.64 3.17 11.10
N ASP A 508 -5.11 2.18 10.37
CA ASP A 508 -5.16 0.76 10.71
C ASP A 508 -3.93 0.27 11.50
N GLY A 509 -2.92 1.13 11.70
CA GLY A 509 -1.68 0.78 12.39
C GLY A 509 -0.74 -0.14 11.60
N SER A 510 -0.93 -0.29 10.28
CA SER A 510 -0.07 -1.11 9.43
C SER A 510 1.24 -0.39 9.05
N ASP A 511 2.37 -1.11 9.03
CA ASP A 511 3.64 -0.59 8.49
C ASP A 511 3.46 -0.13 7.02
N SER A 512 2.60 -0.79 6.24
CA SER A 512 2.23 -0.34 4.88
C SER A 512 1.66 1.08 4.88
N GLY A 513 0.75 1.38 5.80
CA GLY A 513 0.03 2.65 5.92
C GLY A 513 0.84 3.78 6.55
N ALA A 514 1.80 3.43 7.42
CA ALA A 514 2.69 4.35 8.14
C ALA A 514 3.21 5.51 7.29
N ARG A 515 3.29 6.71 7.91
CA ARG A 515 4.01 7.86 7.34
C ARG A 515 5.52 7.66 7.49
N PRO A 516 6.35 8.30 6.64
CA PRO A 516 7.81 8.21 6.77
C PRO A 516 8.34 8.73 8.12
N ASP A 517 7.62 9.66 8.74
CA ASP A 517 7.87 10.20 10.09
C ASP A 517 7.91 9.10 11.17
N GLU A 518 7.06 8.07 11.07
CA GLU A 518 7.12 6.90 11.95
C GLU A 518 8.43 6.12 11.74
N ALA A 519 8.92 6.01 10.50
CA ALA A 519 10.21 5.38 10.23
C ALA A 519 11.40 6.22 10.76
N VAL A 520 11.23 7.51 11.03
CA VAL A 520 12.23 8.33 11.74
C VAL A 520 12.28 7.95 13.23
N SER A 521 11.15 7.73 13.91
CA SER A 521 11.15 7.36 15.33
C SER A 521 11.78 5.99 15.60
N TRP A 522 11.77 5.09 14.62
CA TRP A 522 12.51 3.82 14.64
C TRP A 522 14.00 3.93 14.30
N GLY A 523 14.49 5.07 13.78
CA GLY A 523 15.85 5.17 13.21
C GLY A 523 16.03 4.49 11.86
N LYS A 524 14.93 4.13 11.17
CA LYS A 524 14.93 3.55 9.80
C LYS A 524 15.13 4.65 8.73
N ILE A 525 14.76 5.89 9.04
CA ILE A 525 15.07 7.12 8.30
C ILE A 525 15.80 8.08 9.25
N ARG A 526 16.76 8.86 8.75
CA ARG A 526 17.50 9.82 9.57
C ARG A 526 16.66 11.04 9.95
N MET A 527 16.98 11.65 11.09
CA MET A 527 16.34 12.89 11.58
C MET A 527 16.61 14.13 10.71
N ASP A 528 17.63 14.10 9.85
CA ASP A 528 18.02 15.18 8.93
C ASP A 528 17.56 14.94 7.47
N ALA A 529 16.90 13.82 7.20
CA ALA A 529 16.31 13.50 5.90
C ALA A 529 15.06 14.35 5.62
N LYS A 530 14.63 14.40 4.35
CA LYS A 530 13.38 15.07 3.92
C LYS A 530 12.44 14.08 3.25
N PRO A 531 11.95 13.05 3.98
CA PRO A 531 11.29 11.91 3.38
C PRO A 531 9.89 12.27 2.85
N VAL A 532 9.55 11.75 1.67
CA VAL A 532 8.31 12.08 0.95
C VAL A 532 7.41 10.84 0.85
N LYS A 533 6.09 11.01 1.02
CA LYS A 533 5.10 9.97 0.68
C LYS A 533 4.07 10.54 -0.30
N VAL A 534 3.98 9.91 -1.47
CA VAL A 534 2.95 10.18 -2.48
C VAL A 534 1.82 9.15 -2.30
N TYR A 535 0.63 9.62 -1.95
CA TYR A 535 -0.54 8.79 -1.75
C TYR A 535 -1.26 8.55 -3.08
N ALA A 536 -0.73 7.63 -3.89
CA ALA A 536 -1.21 7.34 -5.24
C ALA A 536 -0.98 5.87 -5.63
N ASP A 537 -1.65 5.42 -6.69
CA ASP A 537 -1.28 4.20 -7.40
C ASP A 537 0.03 4.45 -8.18
N ALA A 538 1.04 3.58 -7.97
CA ALA A 538 2.35 3.74 -8.59
C ALA A 538 2.31 3.59 -10.12
N SER A 539 1.30 2.92 -10.70
CA SER A 539 1.12 2.84 -12.16
C SER A 539 0.84 4.20 -12.82
N LEU A 540 0.24 5.14 -12.09
CA LEU A 540 0.00 6.50 -12.57
C LEU A 540 1.23 7.39 -12.42
N VAL A 541 1.90 7.34 -11.26
CA VAL A 541 2.94 8.34 -10.91
C VAL A 541 4.37 7.87 -11.10
N PHE A 542 4.70 6.57 -11.03
CA PHE A 542 6.09 6.12 -11.15
C PHE A 542 6.69 6.31 -12.56
N PRO A 543 5.97 6.08 -13.67
CA PRO A 543 6.47 6.43 -15.00
C PRO A 543 6.79 7.92 -15.13
N LEU A 544 5.98 8.80 -14.53
CA LEU A 544 6.19 10.25 -14.51
C LEU A 544 7.37 10.65 -13.60
N LEU A 545 7.53 10.02 -12.43
CA LEU A 545 8.70 10.21 -11.57
C LEU A 545 9.98 9.85 -12.33
N VAL A 546 10.00 8.73 -13.06
CA VAL A 546 11.16 8.30 -13.85
C VAL A 546 11.42 9.25 -15.02
N ALA A 547 10.38 9.77 -15.69
CA ALA A 547 10.50 10.78 -16.74
C ALA A 547 11.19 12.06 -16.24
N GLU A 548 10.87 12.52 -15.03
CA GLU A 548 11.39 13.77 -14.44
C GLU A 548 12.70 13.59 -13.64
N THR A 549 13.25 12.38 -13.58
CA THR A 549 14.46 12.06 -12.78
C THR A 549 15.48 11.24 -13.58
N PHE A 550 15.40 9.91 -13.51
CA PHE A 550 16.35 8.98 -14.12
C PHE A 550 16.42 9.09 -15.65
N ALA A 551 15.30 9.39 -16.32
CA ALA A 551 15.25 9.57 -17.77
C ALA A 551 15.83 10.92 -18.25
N GLN A 552 16.02 11.90 -17.36
CA GLN A 552 16.70 13.18 -17.68
C GLN A 552 18.22 13.02 -17.71
N LYS A 553 18.78 12.01 -17.04
CA LYS A 553 20.23 11.78 -16.89
C LYS A 553 20.70 10.40 -17.41
N PRO A 554 20.20 9.87 -18.55
CA PRO A 554 20.37 8.47 -18.93
C PRO A 554 21.83 8.08 -19.18
N ASN A 555 22.61 8.97 -19.79
CA ASN A 555 24.02 8.75 -20.12
C ASN A 555 24.94 8.87 -18.89
N ALA A 556 24.49 9.48 -17.79
CA ALA A 556 25.34 9.74 -16.62
C ALA A 556 25.73 8.44 -15.89
N PHE A 557 24.90 7.41 -15.97
CA PHE A 557 25.12 6.10 -15.33
C PHE A 557 25.96 5.13 -16.18
N VAL A 558 26.29 5.48 -17.43
CA VAL A 558 26.99 4.60 -18.39
C VAL A 558 28.52 4.70 -18.27
N GLN A 559 29.03 5.12 -17.10
CA GLN A 559 30.46 5.20 -16.82
C GLN A 559 31.06 3.79 -16.68
N GLY A 560 31.66 3.29 -17.76
CA GLY A 560 32.42 2.04 -17.75
C GLY A 560 32.56 1.36 -19.12
N LYS A 561 31.57 1.54 -20.03
CA LYS A 561 31.60 0.92 -21.37
C LYS A 561 32.48 1.70 -22.35
N LYS A 562 33.79 1.62 -22.17
CA LYS A 562 34.80 1.91 -23.19
C LYS A 562 35.62 0.65 -23.47
N ASN A 563 35.31 0.03 -24.61
CA ASN A 563 36.07 -1.02 -25.29
C ASN A 563 36.32 -2.32 -24.48
N ASP A 564 35.39 -3.26 -24.65
CA ASP A 564 35.71 -4.68 -24.92
C ASP A 564 34.97 -5.05 -26.23
#